data_AF-A0A2N2W3Z0-F1
#
_entry.id   AF-A0A2N2W3Z0-F1
#
_cell.length_a   1.000
_cell.length_b   1.000
_cell.length_c   1.000
_cell.angle_alpha   90.00
_cell.angle_beta   90.00
_cell.angle_gamma   90.00
#
_symmetry.space_group_name_H-M   'P 1'
#
loop_
_entity.id
_entity.type
_entity.pdbx_description
1 polymer ?
#
loop_
_entity_poly.entity_id
_entity_poly.type
_entity_poly.pdbx_seq_one_letter_code
_entity_poly.pdbx_strand_id
1 'polypeptide(L)'
;MISSVLLISCNKESREINNNESVDELVAQAAQQYLNTPVTTTGEDETFSLNNSGLPEVYLASSSGFDTKVAANPLISCVKSVKLTDKQALEVRKALSVYEEQIQIFMKTQREELAKMEARFIAAKKELLKLANGVKADRHELEKKIIALKAEFDLAVKALKEKNAPNLSAPYKTLMTTLGTILDKRQWEAFSKCLSR
;
A
#
# COMPACT_ATOMS: atom_id res chain seq x y z
N MET A 1 -52.93 -4.46 -41.51
CA MET A 1 -51.96 -4.92 -40.50
C MET A 1 -50.81 -3.94 -40.48
N ILE A 2 -50.76 -3.04 -39.51
CA ILE A 2 -49.71 -2.01 -39.38
C ILE A 2 -48.83 -2.49 -38.23
N SER A 3 -47.60 -2.87 -38.56
CA SER A 3 -46.60 -3.36 -37.60
C SER A 3 -45.82 -2.18 -37.06
N SER A 4 -46.13 -1.77 -35.83
CA SER A 4 -45.40 -0.73 -35.11
C SER A 4 -44.09 -1.31 -34.58
N VAL A 5 -43.00 -1.06 -35.31
CA VAL A 5 -41.64 -1.32 -34.83
C VAL A 5 -41.32 -0.27 -33.77
N LEU A 6 -41.38 -0.69 -32.51
CA LEU A 6 -40.84 0.04 -31.37
C LEU A 6 -39.32 0.17 -31.55
N LEU A 7 -38.89 1.35 -32.00
CA LEU A 7 -37.51 1.80 -31.89
C LEU A 7 -37.21 1.99 -30.41
N ILE A 8 -36.70 0.93 -29.78
CA ILE A 8 -36.02 1.02 -28.49
C ILE A 8 -34.75 1.83 -28.75
N SER A 9 -34.85 3.12 -28.50
CA SER A 9 -33.70 4.01 -28.38
C SER A 9 -32.82 3.44 -27.26
N CYS A 10 -31.72 2.80 -27.64
CA CYS A 10 -30.59 2.59 -26.75
C CYS A 10 -30.05 3.98 -26.41
N ASN A 11 -30.65 4.61 -25.40
CA ASN A 11 -30.02 5.70 -24.68
C ASN A 11 -28.84 5.05 -23.92
N LYS A 12 -27.73 4.89 -24.65
CA LYS A 12 -26.44 4.63 -24.04
C LYS A 12 -26.15 5.92 -23.29
N GLU A 13 -26.58 5.97 -22.03
CA GLU A 13 -26.02 6.87 -21.04
C GLU A 13 -24.51 6.67 -21.13
N SER A 14 -23.86 7.56 -21.88
CA SER A 14 -22.49 7.89 -21.56
C SER A 14 -22.56 8.46 -20.16
N ARG A 15 -22.38 7.58 -19.17
CA ARG A 15 -21.60 7.98 -18.01
C ARG A 15 -20.32 8.55 -18.60
N GLU A 16 -20.29 9.85 -18.79
CA GLU A 16 -19.06 10.60 -18.70
C GLU A 16 -18.50 10.23 -17.34
N ILE A 17 -17.68 9.19 -17.32
CA ILE A 17 -16.86 8.92 -16.17
C ILE A 17 -15.90 10.09 -16.17
N ASN A 18 -16.24 11.10 -15.38
CA ASN A 18 -15.44 12.28 -15.13
C ASN A 18 -14.23 11.82 -14.30
N ASN A 19 -13.35 11.04 -14.94
CA ASN A 19 -12.16 10.40 -14.36
C ASN A 19 -11.03 11.43 -14.29
N ASN A 20 -11.30 12.57 -13.68
CA ASN A 20 -10.21 13.45 -13.28
C ASN A 20 -9.96 13.18 -11.80
N GLU A 21 -9.32 12.05 -11.52
CA GLU A 21 -8.99 11.71 -10.15
C GLU A 21 -8.06 12.77 -9.57
N SER A 22 -8.49 13.26 -8.42
CA SER A 22 -7.74 14.27 -7.68
C SER A 22 -6.55 13.63 -6.97
N VAL A 23 -5.54 14.44 -6.64
CA VAL A 23 -4.43 14.02 -5.79
C VAL A 23 -4.94 13.39 -4.49
N ASP A 24 -5.98 13.96 -3.89
CA ASP A 24 -6.52 13.47 -2.62
C ASP A 24 -7.15 12.07 -2.74
N GLU A 25 -7.78 11.76 -3.87
CA GLU A 25 -8.32 10.42 -4.14
C GLU A 25 -7.21 9.39 -4.30
N LEU A 26 -6.16 9.70 -5.07
CA LEU A 26 -5.00 8.82 -5.23
C LEU A 26 -4.29 8.54 -3.89
N VAL A 27 -4.17 9.57 -3.05
CA VAL A 27 -3.58 9.46 -1.71
C VAL A 27 -4.47 8.61 -0.80
N ALA A 28 -5.79 8.82 -0.84
CA ALA A 28 -6.74 8.04 -0.04
C ALA A 28 -6.73 6.56 -0.46
N GLN A 29 -6.68 6.26 -1.75
CA GLN A 29 -6.57 4.90 -2.27
C GLN A 29 -5.27 4.22 -1.78
N ALA A 30 -4.12 4.88 -1.90
CA ALA A 30 -2.85 4.35 -1.43
C ALA A 30 -2.86 4.12 0.09
N ALA A 31 -3.43 5.05 0.87
CA ALA A 31 -3.56 4.90 2.32
C ALA A 31 -4.43 3.69 2.69
N GLN A 32 -5.53 3.46 1.96
CA GLN A 32 -6.36 2.26 2.15
C GLN A 32 -5.61 0.97 1.81
N GLN A 33 -4.83 0.95 0.71
CA GLN A 33 -3.97 -0.20 0.41
C GLN A 33 -2.98 -0.48 1.54
N TYR A 34 -2.37 0.57 2.10
CA TYR A 34 -1.49 0.43 3.25
C TYR A 34 -2.22 -0.19 4.43
N LEU A 35 -3.35 0.37 4.85
CA LEU A 35 -4.15 -0.15 5.97
C LEU A 35 -4.57 -1.62 5.77
N ASN A 36 -4.88 -2.00 4.53
CA ASN A 36 -5.35 -3.35 4.18
C ASN A 36 -4.23 -4.36 3.90
N THR A 37 -2.96 -3.93 3.78
CA THR A 37 -1.84 -4.85 3.53
C THR A 37 -1.66 -5.82 4.71
N PRO A 38 -1.83 -7.14 4.50
CA PRO A 38 -1.72 -8.10 5.60
C PRO A 38 -0.27 -8.23 6.07
N VAL A 39 -0.09 -8.42 7.37
CA VAL A 39 1.18 -8.88 7.94
C VAL A 39 1.08 -10.39 8.07
N THR A 40 1.86 -11.13 7.28
CA THR A 40 1.78 -12.60 7.26
C THR A 40 2.62 -13.20 8.39
N THR A 41 2.00 -14.09 9.16
CA THR A 41 2.67 -15.05 10.05
C THR A 41 2.88 -16.34 9.26
N THR A 42 4.10 -16.89 9.24
CA THR A 42 4.37 -18.18 8.59
C THR A 42 4.75 -19.26 9.60
N GLY A 43 3.82 -20.17 9.89
CA GLY A 43 4.08 -21.51 10.44
C GLY A 43 4.35 -21.64 11.96
N GLU A 44 4.45 -22.86 12.49
CA GLU A 44 4.60 -23.10 13.94
C GLU A 44 5.89 -22.51 14.55
N ASP A 45 6.95 -22.36 13.74
CA ASP A 45 8.23 -21.69 14.06
C ASP A 45 8.26 -20.17 13.77
N GLU A 46 7.15 -19.61 13.26
CA GLU A 46 6.72 -18.20 13.10
C GLU A 46 7.74 -17.08 13.44
N THR A 47 8.76 -16.88 12.60
CA THR A 47 9.34 -15.54 12.35
C THR A 47 8.39 -14.77 11.43
N PHE A 48 8.05 -13.53 11.76
CA PHE A 48 7.29 -12.66 10.88
C PHE A 48 8.19 -12.20 9.73
N SER A 49 7.79 -12.53 8.51
CA SER A 49 8.44 -11.97 7.32
C SER A 49 7.56 -10.85 6.76
N LEU A 50 7.95 -9.62 7.06
CA LEU A 50 7.34 -8.45 6.44
C LEU A 50 8.04 -8.17 5.12
N ASN A 51 7.51 -8.73 4.03
CA ASN A 51 7.91 -8.30 2.70
C ASN A 51 7.77 -6.77 2.60
N ASN A 52 8.83 -6.09 2.17
CA ASN A 52 8.89 -4.64 2.02
C ASN A 52 8.50 -3.82 3.27
N SER A 53 8.69 -4.37 4.48
CA SER A 53 8.33 -3.71 5.75
C SER A 53 6.81 -3.51 5.96
N GLY A 54 5.98 -4.29 5.25
CA GLY A 54 4.53 -4.15 5.31
C GLY A 54 3.99 -2.95 4.54
N LEU A 55 4.78 -2.39 3.61
CA LEU A 55 4.33 -1.36 2.69
C LEU A 55 3.80 -1.97 1.39
N PRO A 56 2.67 -1.45 0.86
CA PRO A 56 2.23 -1.75 -0.49
C PRO A 56 3.26 -1.31 -1.52
N GLU A 57 3.29 -2.01 -2.65
CA GLU A 57 4.25 -1.73 -3.72
C GLU A 57 4.19 -0.29 -4.20
N VAL A 58 3.01 0.34 -4.27
CA VAL A 58 2.83 1.71 -4.76
C VAL A 58 3.71 2.73 -4.03
N TYR A 59 3.99 2.52 -2.74
CA TYR A 59 4.85 3.39 -1.94
C TYR A 59 6.35 3.18 -2.17
N LEU A 60 6.73 2.14 -2.90
CA LEU A 60 8.13 1.75 -3.13
C LEU A 60 8.68 2.32 -4.44
N ALA A 61 8.06 3.38 -4.97
CA ALA A 61 8.53 4.05 -6.17
C ALA A 61 9.88 4.70 -5.90
N SER A 62 10.85 4.43 -6.77
CA SER A 62 12.22 4.94 -6.67
C SER A 62 12.65 5.62 -7.95
N SER A 63 13.63 6.52 -7.82
CA SER A 63 14.23 7.18 -8.99
C SER A 63 14.97 6.16 -9.86
N SER A 64 15.67 5.20 -9.23
CA SER A 64 16.35 4.10 -9.92
C SER A 64 15.38 3.23 -10.74
N GLY A 65 14.19 2.94 -10.21
CA GLY A 65 13.15 2.18 -10.92
C GLY A 65 12.60 2.91 -12.15
N PHE A 66 12.69 4.23 -12.19
CA PHE A 66 12.29 5.00 -13.36
C PHE A 66 13.20 4.76 -14.56
N ASP A 67 14.50 4.55 -14.33
CA ASP A 67 15.49 4.34 -15.39
C ASP A 67 15.60 2.89 -15.86
N THR A 68 15.10 1.92 -15.09
CA THR A 68 15.11 0.51 -15.50
C THR A 68 14.07 0.21 -16.58
N LYS A 69 14.38 -0.71 -17.51
CA LYS A 69 13.42 -1.13 -18.55
C LYS A 69 12.20 -1.87 -17.97
N VAL A 70 12.35 -2.51 -16.81
CA VAL A 70 11.28 -3.22 -16.11
C VAL A 70 10.78 -2.33 -14.98
N ALA A 71 9.58 -1.77 -15.16
CA ALA A 71 8.90 -1.02 -14.11
C ALA A 71 8.22 -2.03 -13.17
N ALA A 72 8.86 -2.31 -12.03
CA ALA A 72 8.33 -3.25 -11.03
C ALA A 72 7.27 -2.63 -10.12
N ASN A 73 7.18 -1.30 -10.06
CA ASN A 73 6.27 -0.56 -9.19
C ASN A 73 5.11 0.05 -10.01
N PRO A 74 3.84 -0.04 -9.55
CA PRO A 74 2.68 0.47 -10.28
C PRO A 74 2.76 1.96 -10.64
N LEU A 75 3.22 2.82 -9.72
CA LEU A 75 3.39 4.26 -9.97
C LEU A 75 4.41 4.50 -11.09
N ILE A 76 5.57 3.86 -11.03
CA ILE A 76 6.61 3.97 -12.06
C ILE A 76 6.09 3.49 -13.41
N SER A 77 5.39 2.36 -13.44
CA SER A 77 4.77 1.82 -14.66
C SER A 77 3.80 2.83 -15.28
N CYS A 78 2.95 3.46 -14.46
CA CYS A 78 2.00 4.44 -14.92
C CYS A 78 2.65 5.74 -15.40
N VAL A 79 3.65 6.27 -14.69
CA VAL A 79 4.37 7.47 -15.14
C VAL A 79 5.13 7.21 -16.45
N LYS A 80 5.70 6.01 -16.63
CA LYS A 80 6.40 5.65 -17.88
C LYS A 80 5.46 5.38 -19.05
N SER A 81 4.19 5.10 -18.78
CA SER A 81 3.17 4.88 -19.83
C SER A 81 2.77 6.17 -20.54
N VAL A 82 3.01 7.34 -19.91
CA VAL A 82 2.74 8.64 -20.52
C VAL A 82 3.95 9.14 -21.29
N LYS A 83 3.71 9.81 -22.43
CA LYS A 83 4.78 10.34 -23.27
C LYS A 83 5.36 11.62 -22.66
N LEU A 84 6.45 11.50 -21.92
CA LEU A 84 7.15 12.63 -21.30
C LEU A 84 8.12 13.30 -22.30
N THR A 85 8.31 14.61 -22.14
CA THR A 85 9.47 15.31 -22.70
C THR A 85 10.72 15.03 -21.87
N ASP A 86 11.91 15.26 -22.41
CA ASP A 86 13.16 15.08 -21.67
C ASP A 86 13.22 15.93 -20.39
N LYS A 87 12.69 17.17 -20.46
CA LYS A 87 12.57 18.06 -19.30
C LYS A 87 11.66 17.45 -18.22
N GLN A 88 10.47 16.99 -18.60
CA GLN A 88 9.53 16.37 -17.66
C GLN A 88 10.12 15.10 -17.05
N ALA A 89 10.79 14.26 -17.85
CA ALA A 89 11.44 13.06 -17.36
C ALA A 89 12.53 13.38 -16.32
N LEU A 90 13.31 14.47 -16.52
CA LEU A 90 14.28 14.93 -15.54
C LEU A 90 13.61 15.43 -14.24
N GLU A 91 12.51 16.17 -14.34
CA GLU A 91 11.77 16.67 -13.17
C GLU A 91 11.10 15.53 -12.39
N VAL A 92 10.53 14.53 -13.09
CA VAL A 92 9.98 13.31 -12.48
C VAL A 92 11.06 12.57 -11.69
N ARG A 93 12.26 12.36 -12.25
CA ARG A 93 13.37 11.71 -11.53
C ARG A 93 13.73 12.44 -10.24
N LYS A 94 13.80 13.77 -10.28
CA LYS A 94 14.09 14.58 -9.09
C LYS A 94 13.01 14.42 -8.04
N ALA A 95 11.73 14.47 -8.44
CA ALA A 95 10.61 14.27 -7.53
C ALA A 95 10.63 12.87 -6.88
N LEU A 96 10.93 11.83 -7.67
CA LEU A 96 11.08 10.46 -7.18
C LEU A 96 12.25 10.30 -6.22
N SER A 97 13.41 10.93 -6.48
CA SER A 97 14.56 10.88 -5.57
C SER A 97 14.23 11.50 -4.21
N VAL A 98 13.58 12.67 -4.18
CA VAL A 98 13.16 13.32 -2.92
C VAL A 98 12.15 12.46 -2.17
N TYR A 99 11.20 11.86 -2.88
CA TYR A 99 10.21 10.95 -2.29
C TYR A 99 10.87 9.69 -1.69
N GLU A 100 11.79 9.08 -2.44
CA GLU A 100 12.52 7.88 -2.03
C GLU A 100 13.26 8.10 -0.71
N GLU A 101 13.97 9.23 -0.56
CA GLU A 101 14.65 9.60 0.69
C GLU A 101 13.69 9.65 1.88
N GLN A 102 12.52 10.28 1.71
CA GLN A 102 11.51 10.39 2.76
C GLN A 102 10.91 9.03 3.13
N ILE A 103 10.63 8.19 2.13
CA ILE A 103 10.10 6.85 2.35
C ILE A 103 11.12 5.94 3.04
N GLN A 104 12.42 6.04 2.73
CA GLN A 104 13.44 5.22 3.41
C GLN A 104 13.50 5.51 4.91
N ILE A 105 13.35 6.78 5.32
CA ILE A 105 13.29 7.17 6.74
C ILE A 105 12.06 6.55 7.41
N PHE A 106 10.90 6.64 6.76
CA PHE A 106 9.66 6.01 7.23
C PHE A 106 9.83 4.49 7.38
N MET A 107 10.34 3.82 6.33
CA MET A 107 10.55 2.38 6.29
C MET A 107 11.45 1.90 7.42
N LYS A 108 12.53 2.62 7.72
CA LYS A 108 13.42 2.28 8.84
C LYS A 108 12.65 2.30 10.16
N THR A 109 11.89 3.36 10.42
CA THR A 109 11.11 3.52 11.66
C THR A 109 10.04 2.44 11.78
N GLN A 110 9.31 2.19 10.69
CA GLN A 110 8.29 1.15 10.60
C GLN A 110 8.86 -0.24 10.89
N ARG A 111 10.03 -0.58 10.32
CA ARG A 111 10.73 -1.85 10.58
C ARG A 111 11.09 -2.00 12.06
N GLU A 112 11.61 -0.94 12.68
CA GLU A 112 11.99 -0.96 14.09
C GLU A 112 10.77 -1.13 15.02
N GLU A 113 9.65 -0.45 14.74
CA GLU A 113 8.42 -0.61 15.51
C GLU A 113 7.83 -2.02 15.37
N LEU A 114 7.77 -2.55 14.14
CA LEU A 114 7.27 -3.90 13.88
C LEU A 114 8.15 -4.99 14.52
N ALA A 115 9.47 -4.87 14.43
CA ALA A 115 10.41 -5.80 15.05
C ALA A 115 10.25 -5.84 16.59
N LYS A 116 9.99 -4.69 17.22
CA LYS A 116 9.72 -4.62 18.67
C LYS A 116 8.41 -5.32 19.03
N MET A 117 7.37 -5.17 18.21
CA MET A 117 6.09 -5.85 18.42
C MET A 117 6.24 -7.36 18.28
N GLU A 118 6.94 -7.80 17.23
CA GLU A 118 7.25 -9.21 16.99
C GLU A 118 8.02 -9.84 18.15
N ALA A 119 9.08 -9.19 18.63
CA ALA A 119 9.87 -9.69 19.74
C ALA A 119 9.03 -9.89 21.01
N ARG A 120 8.07 -8.99 21.28
CA ARG A 120 7.14 -9.11 22.41
C ARG A 120 6.18 -10.29 22.23
N PHE A 121 5.64 -10.47 21.03
CA PHE A 121 4.78 -11.61 20.70
C PHE A 121 5.53 -12.95 20.86
N ILE A 122 6.73 -13.06 20.30
CA ILE A 122 7.55 -14.28 20.40
C ILE A 122 7.86 -14.61 21.86
N ALA A 123 8.23 -13.60 22.67
CA ALA A 123 8.47 -13.78 24.10
C ALA A 123 7.22 -14.29 24.84
N ALA A 124 6.05 -13.68 24.60
CA ALA A 124 4.79 -14.10 25.21
C ALA A 124 4.38 -15.53 24.79
N LYS A 125 4.52 -15.87 23.50
CA LYS A 125 4.28 -17.23 22.98
C LYS A 125 5.18 -18.25 23.67
N LYS A 126 6.48 -17.94 23.83
CA LYS A 126 7.45 -18.82 24.51
C LYS A 126 7.08 -19.06 25.97
N GLU A 127 6.63 -18.04 26.70
CA GLU A 127 6.18 -18.20 28.09
C GLU A 127 4.92 -19.07 28.19
N LEU A 128 3.95 -18.91 27.29
CA LEU A 128 2.77 -19.78 27.22
C LEU A 128 3.14 -21.25 26.99
N LEU A 129 4.08 -21.51 26.08
CA LEU A 129 4.56 -22.88 25.78
C LEU A 129 5.33 -23.50 26.97
N LYS A 130 6.11 -22.71 27.72
CA LYS A 130 6.79 -23.20 28.93
C LYS A 130 5.80 -23.63 30.01
N LEU A 131 4.74 -22.84 30.24
CA LEU A 131 3.69 -23.18 31.21
C LEU A 131 2.99 -24.50 30.85
N ALA A 132 2.84 -24.79 29.56
CA ALA A 132 2.26 -26.04 29.08
C ALA A 132 3.15 -27.27 29.25
N ASN A 133 4.47 -27.10 29.31
CA ASN A 133 5.41 -28.21 29.54
C ASN A 133 5.59 -28.53 31.05
N GLY A 134 5.35 -27.55 31.94
CA GLY A 134 5.52 -27.70 33.39
C GLY A 134 4.27 -28.12 34.16
N VAL A 135 3.09 -27.93 33.58
CA VAL A 135 1.78 -28.35 34.12
C VAL A 135 1.15 -29.24 33.05
N LYS A 136 0.36 -30.27 33.39
CA LYS A 136 -0.57 -30.90 32.43
C LYS A 136 -1.66 -29.88 32.04
N ALA A 137 -1.25 -28.78 31.41
CA ALA A 137 -2.15 -27.74 30.96
C ALA A 137 -3.06 -28.36 29.91
N ASP A 138 -4.35 -28.03 29.98
CA ASP A 138 -5.30 -28.44 28.97
C ASP A 138 -4.83 -27.86 27.62
N ARG A 139 -4.55 -28.74 26.68
CA ARG A 139 -4.11 -28.38 25.31
C ARG A 139 -5.09 -27.38 24.68
N HIS A 140 -6.37 -27.50 25.02
CA HIS A 140 -7.41 -26.59 24.55
C HIS A 140 -7.26 -25.17 25.13
N GLU A 141 -6.90 -25.05 26.41
CA GLU A 141 -6.66 -23.76 27.06
C GLU A 141 -5.41 -23.07 26.49
N LEU A 142 -4.35 -23.83 26.21
CA LEU A 142 -3.14 -23.33 25.56
C LEU A 142 -3.45 -22.77 24.16
N GLU A 143 -4.17 -23.54 23.35
CA GLU A 143 -4.57 -23.12 22.00
C GLU A 143 -5.39 -21.83 22.04
N LYS A 144 -6.36 -21.73 22.96
CA LYS A 144 -7.15 -20.50 23.16
C LYS A 144 -6.27 -19.30 23.50
N LYS A 145 -5.26 -19.46 24.36
CA LYS A 145 -4.33 -18.37 24.73
C LYS A 145 -3.44 -17.96 23.55
N ILE A 146 -2.99 -18.91 22.73
CA ILE A 146 -2.21 -18.61 21.52
C ILE A 146 -3.07 -17.85 20.49
N ILE A 147 -4.32 -18.26 20.29
CA ILE A 147 -5.26 -17.55 19.41
C ILE A 147 -5.49 -16.11 19.90
N ALA A 148 -5.73 -15.93 21.20
CA ALA A 148 -5.90 -14.59 21.78
C ALA A 148 -4.64 -13.73 21.59
N LEU A 149 -3.46 -14.29 21.82
CA LEU A 149 -2.18 -13.59 21.61
C LEU A 149 -1.97 -13.17 20.16
N LYS A 150 -2.37 -14.01 19.18
CA LYS A 150 -2.35 -13.65 17.75
C LYS A 150 -3.30 -12.48 17.46
N ALA A 151 -4.52 -12.53 18.00
CA ALA A 151 -5.49 -11.43 17.83
C ALA A 151 -5.00 -10.11 18.44
N GLU A 152 -4.36 -10.13 19.61
CA GLU A 152 -3.75 -8.95 20.23
C GLU A 152 -2.63 -8.36 19.36
N PHE A 153 -1.79 -9.23 18.78
CA PHE A 153 -0.74 -8.80 17.87
C PHE A 153 -1.30 -8.13 16.62
N ASP A 154 -2.32 -8.72 15.98
CA ASP A 154 -2.95 -8.16 14.78
C ASP A 154 -3.59 -6.80 15.08
N LEU A 155 -4.22 -6.64 16.24
CA LEU A 155 -4.75 -5.35 16.70
C LEU A 155 -3.63 -4.31 16.91
N ALA A 156 -2.50 -4.72 17.49
CA ALA A 156 -1.36 -3.83 17.69
C ALA A 156 -0.74 -3.36 16.36
N VAL A 157 -0.62 -4.27 15.39
CA VAL A 157 -0.17 -3.95 14.02
C VAL A 157 -1.16 -3.00 13.33
N LYS A 158 -2.46 -3.27 13.44
CA LYS A 158 -3.49 -2.38 12.87
C LYS A 158 -3.39 -0.98 13.46
N ALA A 159 -3.30 -0.87 14.78
CA ALA A 159 -3.16 0.42 15.46
C ALA A 159 -1.88 1.15 15.05
N LEU A 160 -0.77 0.43 14.85
CA LEU A 160 0.48 1.00 14.32
C LEU A 160 0.27 1.59 12.93
N LYS A 161 -0.39 0.86 12.04
CA LYS A 161 -0.65 1.30 10.67
C LYS A 161 -1.56 2.51 10.64
N GLU A 162 -2.62 2.53 11.44
CA GLU A 162 -3.52 3.69 11.59
C GLU A 162 -2.77 4.93 12.09
N LYS A 163 -1.92 4.76 13.11
CA LYS A 163 -1.05 5.83 13.64
C LYS A 163 -0.08 6.36 12.58
N ASN A 164 0.52 5.48 11.79
CA ASN A 164 1.59 5.84 10.85
C ASN A 164 1.07 6.26 9.46
N ALA A 165 -0.20 5.97 9.13
CA ALA A 165 -0.79 6.29 7.83
C ALA A 165 -0.68 7.77 7.42
N PRO A 166 -0.91 8.77 8.31
CA PRO A 166 -0.71 10.18 7.95
C PRO A 166 0.74 10.50 7.57
N ASN A 167 1.71 9.97 8.32
CA ASN A 167 3.14 10.19 8.09
C ASN A 167 3.62 9.53 6.79
N LEU A 168 3.03 8.39 6.42
CA LEU A 168 3.28 7.74 5.14
C LEU A 168 2.59 8.48 3.97
N SER A 169 1.40 9.00 4.19
CA SER A 169 0.58 9.64 3.15
C SER A 169 1.09 11.03 2.78
N ALA A 170 1.68 11.77 3.73
CA ALA A 170 2.23 13.10 3.49
C ALA A 170 3.29 13.15 2.37
N PRO A 171 4.38 12.36 2.39
CA PRO A 171 5.37 12.36 1.32
C PRO A 171 4.78 11.90 -0.02
N TYR A 172 3.83 10.95 0.01
CA TYR A 172 3.14 10.49 -1.19
C TYR A 172 2.23 11.57 -1.80
N LYS A 173 1.52 12.33 -0.97
CA LYS A 173 0.74 13.49 -1.40
C LYS A 173 1.62 14.54 -2.06
N THR A 174 2.77 14.85 -1.45
CA THR A 174 3.76 15.77 -2.05
C THR A 174 4.19 15.28 -3.43
N LEU A 175 4.54 13.99 -3.56
CA LEU A 175 4.89 13.40 -4.86
C LEU A 175 3.76 13.55 -5.88
N MET A 176 2.53 13.17 -5.52
CA MET A 176 1.37 13.26 -6.43
C MET A 176 1.09 14.70 -6.87
N THR A 177 1.16 15.66 -5.95
CA THR A 177 1.04 17.08 -6.29
C THR A 177 2.14 17.53 -7.24
N THR A 178 3.41 17.18 -6.96
CA THR A 178 4.53 17.53 -7.84
C THR A 178 4.37 16.91 -9.22
N LEU A 179 3.99 15.63 -9.33
CA LEU A 179 3.70 15.00 -10.63
C LEU A 179 2.57 15.73 -11.36
N GLY A 180 1.51 16.15 -10.67
CA GLY A 180 0.42 16.95 -11.25
C GLY A 180 0.85 18.33 -11.77
N THR A 181 1.99 18.86 -11.31
CA THR A 181 2.57 20.11 -11.84
C THR A 181 3.54 19.89 -13.01
N ILE A 182 4.19 18.73 -13.07
CA ILE A 182 5.15 18.38 -14.13
C ILE A 182 4.40 17.90 -15.38
N LEU A 183 3.36 17.09 -15.17
CA LEU A 183 2.54 16.53 -16.23
C LEU A 183 1.55 17.58 -16.74
N ASP A 184 1.38 17.66 -18.06
CA ASP A 184 0.26 18.40 -18.62
C ASP A 184 -1.07 17.72 -18.28
N LYS A 185 -2.19 18.42 -18.53
CA LYS A 185 -3.53 17.91 -18.21
C LYS A 185 -3.81 16.52 -18.78
N ARG A 186 -3.44 16.27 -20.04
CA ARG A 186 -3.71 14.99 -20.70
C ARG A 186 -2.82 13.88 -20.16
N GLN A 187 -1.56 14.18 -19.86
CA GLN A 187 -0.63 13.26 -19.23
C GLN A 187 -1.09 12.92 -17.81
N TRP A 188 -1.54 13.91 -17.03
CA TRP A 188 -2.07 13.70 -15.68
C TRP A 188 -3.29 12.78 -15.70
N GLU A 189 -4.27 13.06 -16.56
CA GLU A 189 -5.47 12.23 -16.72
C GLU A 189 -5.14 10.77 -17.09
N ALA A 190 -4.16 10.57 -17.97
CA ALA A 190 -3.72 9.23 -18.35
C ALA A 190 -2.98 8.51 -17.21
N PHE A 191 -2.14 9.24 -16.47
CA PHE A 191 -1.39 8.74 -15.33
C PHE A 191 -2.31 8.35 -14.17
N SER A 192 -3.19 9.25 -13.73
CA SER A 192 -4.10 8.99 -12.59
C SER A 192 -5.01 7.80 -12.87
N LYS A 193 -5.62 7.77 -14.07
CA LYS A 193 -6.43 6.64 -14.53
C LYS A 193 -5.66 5.32 -14.61
N CYS A 194 -4.36 5.33 -14.88
CA CYS A 194 -3.55 4.13 -14.85
C CYS A 194 -3.35 3.64 -13.41
N LEU A 195 -3.08 4.56 -12.49
CA LEU A 195 -2.70 4.26 -11.11
C LEU A 195 -3.86 3.73 -10.27
N SER A 196 -5.08 4.12 -10.59
CA SER A 196 -6.28 3.73 -9.84
C SER A 196 -7.00 2.48 -10.37
N ARG A 197 -6.35 1.76 -11.29
CA ARG A 197 -6.79 0.45 -11.74
C ARG A 197 -6.33 -0.63 -10.78
#